data_AF-A0A355EJG9-F1
#
_entry.id   AF-A0A355EJG9-F1
#
_cell.length_a   1.000
_cell.length_b   1.000
_cell.length_c   1.000
_cell.angle_alpha   90.00
_cell.angle_beta   90.00
_cell.angle_gamma   90.00
#
_symmetry.space_group_name_H-M   'P 1'
#
loop_
_entity.id
_entity.type
_entity.pdbx_description
1 polymer ?
#
loop_
_entity_poly.entity_id
_entity_poly.type
_entity_poly.pdbx_seq_one_letter_code
_entity_poly.pdbx_strand_id
1 'polypeptide(L)'
;MGRHRRYFPVPRGLVPCLYSYHLAGGVQTMKKNETDLHPFLIRIWHWSNALIIFVLIITGADLRFTDVDIFSDYGFTVNLHKYAGYLLAVSFLFWIAAYQILGGFARHYVLSFKDMRSIPAQTTYYIHGHFRGGANPFKASPSSRFNALQKLAYSFIMFIAMPLIIATGIVFGNIMDFYALISATGGIRVLDIIHVIVGYIFVLYLIVHLYMATLGKHVFSHTKAMITGREE
;
A
#
# COMPACT_ATOMS: atom_id res chain seq x y z
N MET A 1 63.35 25.12 -6.87
CA MET A 1 62.44 25.47 -5.75
C MET A 1 61.06 24.89 -6.03
N GLY A 2 60.63 23.88 -5.28
CA GLY A 2 59.28 23.30 -5.40
C GLY A 2 58.98 22.42 -4.21
N ARG A 3 58.17 22.94 -3.28
CA ARG A 3 57.95 22.45 -1.92
C ARG A 3 57.15 21.15 -1.86
N HIS A 4 57.56 20.26 -0.95
CA HIS A 4 56.76 19.21 -0.33
C HIS A 4 55.32 19.69 -0.01
N ARG A 5 54.31 18.97 -0.49
CA ARG A 5 52.96 19.01 0.10
C ARG A 5 52.79 17.83 1.04
N ARG A 6 52.61 18.18 2.32
CA ARG A 6 52.28 17.30 3.43
C ARG A 6 50.88 16.75 3.23
N TYR A 7 50.70 15.45 3.45
CA TYR A 7 49.39 14.83 3.64
C TYR A 7 48.81 15.29 4.98
N PHE A 8 47.61 15.86 4.97
CA PHE A 8 46.75 15.99 6.15
C PHE A 8 45.61 14.97 6.04
N PRO A 9 45.25 14.25 7.12
CA PRO A 9 44.19 13.24 7.09
C PRO A 9 42.80 13.88 7.22
N VAL A 10 41.84 13.37 6.46
CA VAL A 10 40.39 13.66 6.59
C VAL A 10 39.71 12.43 7.22
N PRO A 11 38.75 12.60 8.15
CA PRO A 11 38.45 11.60 9.18
C PRO A 11 37.63 10.41 8.69
N ARG A 12 37.84 9.28 9.38
CA ARG A 12 37.10 8.02 9.25
C ARG A 12 35.60 8.24 9.41
N GLY A 13 34.83 7.75 8.45
CA GLY A 13 33.39 7.68 8.58
C GLY A 13 32.70 7.35 7.26
N LEU A 14 32.99 6.18 6.68
CA LEU A 14 32.14 5.55 5.67
C LEU A 14 32.44 4.05 5.65
N VAL A 15 31.41 3.29 6.01
CA VAL A 15 31.33 1.83 6.02
C VAL A 15 31.71 1.27 4.64
N PRO A 16 32.65 0.33 4.50
CA PRO A 16 32.90 -0.34 3.23
C PRO A 16 31.86 -1.45 3.02
N CYS A 17 30.98 -1.26 2.05
CA CYS A 17 30.15 -2.32 1.49
C CYS A 17 30.83 -2.78 0.20
N LEU A 18 31.83 -3.66 0.30
CA LEU A 18 32.44 -4.32 -0.86
C LEU A 18 32.78 -5.76 -0.51
N TYR A 19 31.88 -6.66 -0.88
CA TYR A 19 32.14 -8.09 -0.95
C TYR A 19 32.95 -8.33 -2.23
N SER A 20 34.28 -8.26 -2.14
CA SER A 20 35.19 -8.67 -3.23
C SER A 20 35.37 -10.18 -3.17
N TYR A 21 34.81 -10.91 -4.15
CA TYR A 21 35.33 -12.21 -4.53
C TYR A 21 36.09 -12.07 -5.83
N HIS A 22 37.37 -12.37 -5.73
CA HIS A 22 38.33 -12.39 -6.82
C HIS A 22 38.19 -13.75 -7.51
N LEU A 23 37.61 -13.80 -8.71
CA LEU A 23 37.77 -14.93 -9.63
C LEU A 23 38.02 -14.38 -11.04
N ALA A 24 39.10 -14.88 -11.62
CA ALA A 24 39.68 -14.49 -12.88
C ALA A 24 38.83 -14.89 -14.09
N GLY A 25 38.90 -14.07 -15.14
CA GLY A 25 38.58 -14.48 -16.51
C GLY A 25 37.16 -14.15 -17.00
N GLY A 26 37.09 -13.27 -18.00
CA GLY A 26 35.90 -13.06 -18.83
C GLY A 26 35.19 -11.73 -18.56
N VAL A 27 35.33 -10.78 -19.48
CA VAL A 27 34.46 -9.61 -19.57
C VAL A 27 33.07 -10.09 -19.96
N GLN A 28 32.27 -10.46 -18.95
CA GLN A 28 30.82 -10.52 -19.06
C GLN A 28 30.34 -9.07 -18.95
N THR A 29 29.88 -8.48 -20.05
CA THR A 29 29.17 -7.20 -20.03
C THR A 29 27.91 -7.38 -19.18
N MET A 30 27.96 -6.97 -17.91
CA MET A 30 26.79 -6.89 -17.06
C MET A 30 25.75 -5.99 -17.76
N LYS A 31 24.69 -6.61 -18.30
CA LYS A 31 23.46 -5.90 -18.66
C LYS A 31 23.13 -4.97 -17.50
N LYS A 32 22.99 -3.68 -17.78
CA LYS A 32 22.52 -2.67 -16.82
C LYS A 32 21.33 -3.28 -16.06
N ASN A 33 21.52 -3.58 -14.77
CA ASN A 33 20.46 -4.07 -13.91
C ASN A 33 19.42 -2.94 -13.81
N GLU A 34 18.45 -2.96 -14.71
CA GLU A 34 17.18 -2.27 -14.52
C GLU A 34 16.59 -2.85 -13.25
N THR A 35 16.79 -2.13 -12.14
CA THR A 35 16.18 -2.48 -10.87
C THR A 35 14.67 -2.46 -11.08
N ASP A 36 14.06 -3.65 -11.20
CA ASP A 36 12.61 -3.81 -11.27
C ASP A 36 11.99 -2.96 -10.16
N LEU A 37 11.17 -1.98 -10.54
CA LEU A 37 10.57 -1.09 -9.57
C LEU A 37 9.61 -1.88 -8.68
N HIS A 38 8.92 -2.86 -9.27
CA HIS A 38 7.97 -3.74 -8.59
C HIS A 38 8.33 -5.22 -8.83
N PRO A 39 8.92 -5.90 -7.83
CA PRO A 39 9.17 -7.35 -7.88
C PRO A 39 7.93 -8.13 -8.33
N PHE A 40 8.13 -9.18 -9.13
CA PHE A 40 7.04 -9.98 -9.70
C PHE A 40 6.06 -10.52 -8.66
N LEU A 41 6.56 -11.05 -7.54
CA LEU A 41 5.73 -11.57 -6.45
C LEU A 41 4.83 -10.49 -5.82
N ILE A 42 5.33 -9.26 -5.69
CA ILE A 42 4.57 -8.14 -5.14
C ILE A 42 3.43 -7.75 -6.10
N ARG A 43 3.67 -7.83 -7.41
CA ARG A 43 2.63 -7.56 -8.42
C ARG A 43 1.51 -8.59 -8.34
N ILE A 44 1.83 -9.89 -8.28
CA ILE A 44 0.81 -10.94 -8.13
C ILE A 44 0.01 -10.70 -6.84
N TRP A 45 0.68 -10.54 -5.71
CA TRP A 45 0.03 -10.29 -4.42
C TRP A 45 -0.89 -9.07 -4.46
N HIS A 46 -0.44 -7.98 -5.08
CA HIS A 46 -1.25 -6.77 -5.26
C HIS A 46 -2.51 -7.04 -6.09
N TRP A 47 -2.39 -7.66 -7.26
CA TRP A 47 -3.54 -7.92 -8.14
C TRP A 47 -4.52 -8.93 -7.54
N SER A 48 -4.02 -9.94 -6.83
CA SER A 48 -4.87 -10.85 -6.05
C SER A 48 -5.66 -10.11 -4.97
N ASN A 49 -5.01 -9.22 -4.21
CA ASN A 49 -5.70 -8.39 -3.21
C ASN A 49 -6.68 -7.41 -3.84
N ALA A 50 -6.33 -6.80 -4.96
CA ALA A 50 -7.23 -5.90 -5.68
C ALA A 50 -8.54 -6.64 -6.03
N LEU A 51 -8.44 -7.84 -6.61
CA LEU A 51 -9.60 -8.67 -6.93
C LEU A 51 -10.45 -8.97 -5.70
N ILE A 52 -9.83 -9.36 -4.59
CA ILE A 52 -10.53 -9.66 -3.33
C ILE A 52 -11.28 -8.42 -2.82
N ILE A 53 -10.65 -7.25 -2.83
CA ILE A 53 -11.26 -5.99 -2.40
C ILE A 53 -12.46 -5.63 -3.28
N PHE A 54 -12.38 -5.81 -4.60
CA PHE A 54 -13.53 -5.58 -5.48
C PHE A 54 -14.70 -6.52 -5.14
N VAL A 55 -14.44 -7.81 -4.93
CA VAL A 55 -15.48 -8.76 -4.51
C VAL A 55 -16.11 -8.33 -3.19
N LEU A 56 -15.31 -7.92 -2.20
CA LEU A 56 -15.79 -7.45 -0.90
C LEU A 56 -16.63 -6.18 -0.99
N ILE A 57 -16.25 -5.22 -1.83
CA ILE A 57 -17.03 -3.98 -2.03
C ILE A 57 -18.37 -4.29 -2.70
N ILE A 58 -18.37 -5.12 -3.75
CA ILE A 58 -19.59 -5.47 -4.48
C ILE A 58 -20.56 -6.23 -3.58
N THR A 59 -20.09 -7.31 -2.94
CA THR A 59 -20.91 -8.10 -2.02
C THR A 59 -21.32 -7.31 -0.77
N GLY A 60 -20.45 -6.42 -0.27
CA GLY A 60 -20.78 -5.55 0.87
C GLY A 60 -21.87 -4.53 0.52
N ALA A 61 -21.86 -3.98 -0.69
CA ALA A 61 -22.90 -3.08 -1.18
C ALA A 61 -24.24 -3.81 -1.34
N ASP A 62 -24.22 -5.01 -1.93
CA ASP A 62 -25.39 -5.89 -2.08
C ASP A 62 -26.03 -6.24 -0.73
N LEU A 63 -25.21 -6.56 0.29
CA LEU A 63 -25.71 -6.83 1.65
C LEU A 63 -26.22 -5.58 2.39
N ARG A 64 -25.74 -4.39 2.03
CA ARG A 64 -26.05 -3.14 2.74
C ARG A 64 -27.31 -2.46 2.21
N PHE A 65 -27.50 -2.45 0.89
CA PHE A 65 -28.58 -1.73 0.24
C PHE A 65 -29.66 -2.71 -0.20
N THR A 66 -30.84 -2.62 0.43
CA THR A 66 -31.97 -3.51 0.13
C THR A 66 -32.54 -3.35 -1.27
N ASP A 67 -32.26 -2.24 -1.93
CA ASP A 67 -32.72 -1.93 -3.29
C ASP A 67 -31.75 -2.43 -4.38
N VAL A 68 -30.61 -2.98 -3.97
CA VAL A 68 -29.58 -3.54 -4.85
C VAL A 68 -29.68 -5.06 -4.77
N ASP A 69 -29.94 -5.70 -5.91
CA ASP A 69 -29.99 -7.16 -6.03
C ASP A 69 -29.04 -7.59 -7.16
N ILE A 70 -27.75 -7.65 -6.85
CA ILE A 70 -26.70 -8.09 -7.78
C ILE A 70 -26.70 -9.62 -7.85
N PHE A 71 -26.88 -10.28 -6.71
CA PHE A 71 -26.91 -11.72 -6.57
C PHE A 71 -28.25 -12.15 -5.97
N SER A 72 -29.01 -12.92 -6.75
CA SER A 72 -30.35 -13.37 -6.36
C SER A 72 -30.39 -14.28 -5.10
N ASP A 73 -29.26 -14.90 -4.74
CA ASP A 73 -29.13 -15.76 -3.57
C ASP A 73 -28.38 -15.01 -2.45
N TYR A 74 -29.14 -14.58 -1.44
CA TYR A 74 -28.60 -13.91 -0.27
C TYR A 74 -27.57 -14.77 0.50
N GLY A 75 -27.80 -16.08 0.61
CA GLY A 75 -26.90 -17.00 1.29
C GLY A 75 -25.57 -17.13 0.55
N PHE A 76 -25.61 -17.12 -0.78
CA PHE A 76 -24.42 -17.06 -1.61
C PHE A 76 -23.64 -15.75 -1.38
N THR A 77 -24.29 -14.58 -1.41
CA THR A 77 -23.64 -13.28 -1.18
C THR A 77 -22.95 -13.22 0.19
N VAL A 78 -23.65 -13.64 1.24
CA VAL A 78 -23.09 -13.66 2.61
C VAL A 78 -21.85 -14.56 2.67
N ASN A 79 -21.91 -15.77 2.09
CA ASN A 79 -20.78 -16.69 2.11
C ASN A 79 -19.61 -16.16 1.28
N LEU A 80 -19.88 -15.63 0.08
CA LEU A 80 -18.85 -15.05 -0.78
C LEU A 80 -18.13 -13.90 -0.07
N HIS A 81 -18.87 -12.98 0.57
CA HIS A 81 -18.30 -11.88 1.34
C HIS A 81 -17.44 -12.40 2.50
N LYS A 82 -17.97 -13.34 3.29
CA LYS A 82 -17.29 -13.93 4.44
C LYS A 82 -15.97 -14.60 4.06
N TYR A 83 -15.98 -15.48 3.07
CA TYR A 83 -14.79 -16.23 2.66
C TYR A 83 -13.77 -15.35 1.92
N ALA A 84 -14.22 -14.36 1.14
CA ALA A 84 -13.33 -13.35 0.58
C ALA A 84 -12.64 -12.53 1.69
N GLY A 85 -13.35 -12.22 2.78
CA GLY A 85 -12.81 -11.54 3.95
C GLY A 85 -11.74 -12.37 4.67
N TYR A 86 -11.96 -13.68 4.83
CA TYR A 86 -10.94 -14.57 5.39
C TYR A 86 -9.71 -14.68 4.49
N LEU A 87 -9.90 -14.76 3.17
CA LEU A 87 -8.80 -14.78 2.22
C LEU A 87 -7.98 -13.48 2.29
N LEU A 88 -8.64 -12.32 2.40
CA LEU A 88 -7.97 -11.03 2.64
C LEU A 88 -7.17 -11.04 3.95
N ALA A 89 -7.75 -11.57 5.02
CA ALA A 89 -7.09 -11.66 6.32
C ALA A 89 -5.81 -12.51 6.25
N VAL A 90 -5.87 -13.68 5.59
CA VAL A 90 -4.69 -14.54 5.36
C VAL A 90 -3.64 -13.81 4.53
N SER A 91 -4.04 -13.13 3.45
CA SER A 91 -3.14 -12.33 2.62
C SER A 91 -2.46 -11.20 3.39
N PHE A 92 -3.19 -10.56 4.31
CA PHE A 92 -2.67 -9.51 5.17
C PHE A 92 -1.68 -10.05 6.22
N LEU A 93 -1.97 -11.20 6.83
CA LEU A 93 -1.04 -11.88 7.73
C LEU A 93 0.23 -12.33 7.01
N PHE A 94 0.11 -12.85 5.78
CA PHE A 94 1.25 -13.16 4.93
C PHE A 94 2.11 -11.91 4.67
N TRP A 95 1.48 -10.77 4.38
CA TRP A 95 2.19 -9.51 4.20
C TRP A 95 2.95 -9.09 5.47
N ILE A 96 2.31 -9.14 6.64
CA ILE A 96 2.98 -8.85 7.92
C ILE A 96 4.18 -9.78 8.12
N ALA A 97 3.99 -11.09 7.98
CA ALA A 97 5.04 -12.08 8.19
C ALA A 97 6.23 -11.86 7.25
N ALA A 98 5.97 -11.68 5.95
CA ALA A 98 7.00 -11.40 4.96
C ALA A 98 7.81 -10.13 5.31
N TYR A 99 7.13 -9.07 5.74
CA TYR A 99 7.78 -7.81 6.10
C TYR A 99 8.59 -7.89 7.40
N GLN A 100 8.14 -8.65 8.39
CA GLN A 100 8.90 -8.89 9.63
C GLN A 100 10.19 -9.67 9.34
N ILE A 101 10.15 -10.66 8.43
CA ILE A 101 11.32 -11.45 8.04
C ILE A 101 12.32 -10.62 7.22
N LEU A 102 11.84 -9.70 6.36
CA LEU A 102 12.69 -8.91 5.45
C LEU A 102 13.27 -7.62 6.06
N GLY A 103 12.88 -7.23 7.28
CA GLY A 103 13.53 -6.13 8.04
C GLY A 103 13.33 -4.71 7.48
N GLY A 104 12.23 -4.44 6.78
CA GLY A 104 11.99 -3.17 6.05
C GLY A 104 11.01 -2.16 6.70
N PHE A 105 10.49 -2.45 7.90
CA PHE A 105 9.30 -1.81 8.46
C PHE A 105 9.37 -0.28 8.59
N ALA A 106 10.51 0.25 9.08
CA ALA A 106 10.62 1.67 9.42
C ALA A 106 10.87 2.59 8.21
N ARG A 107 11.37 2.07 7.08
CA ARG A 107 11.91 2.92 6.00
C ARG A 107 10.88 3.36 4.97
N HIS A 108 9.72 2.69 4.89
CA HIS A 108 8.71 2.95 3.86
C HIS A 108 7.39 3.53 4.41
N TYR A 109 7.10 3.34 5.70
CA TYR A 109 5.81 3.73 6.30
C TYR A 109 5.90 4.80 7.41
N VAL A 110 7.10 5.08 7.94
CA VAL A 110 7.27 6.10 8.98
C VAL A 110 7.30 7.49 8.34
N LEU A 111 6.29 8.29 8.64
CA LEU A 111 6.22 9.69 8.25
C LEU A 111 7.33 10.47 8.96
N SER A 112 8.18 11.16 8.18
CA SER A 112 9.10 12.14 8.75
C SER A 112 8.36 13.42 9.12
N PHE A 113 8.84 14.17 10.11
CA PHE A 113 8.33 15.51 10.43
C PHE A 113 8.36 16.47 9.22
N LYS A 114 9.28 16.24 8.27
CA LYS A 114 9.34 16.96 6.99
C LYS A 114 8.20 16.58 6.04
N ASP A 115 7.79 15.31 6.03
CA ASP A 115 6.65 14.84 5.23
C ASP A 115 5.36 15.51 5.71
N MET A 116 5.13 15.57 7.03
CA MET A 116 3.91 16.18 7.62
C MET A 116 3.74 17.66 7.24
N ARG A 117 4.82 18.45 7.23
CA ARG A 117 4.76 19.87 6.82
C ARG A 117 4.42 20.07 5.35
N SER A 118 4.65 19.07 4.51
CA SER A 118 4.39 19.15 3.06
C SER A 118 2.96 18.78 2.67
N ILE A 119 2.17 18.24 3.61
CA ILE A 119 0.79 17.77 3.37
C ILE A 119 -0.11 18.89 2.81
N PRO A 120 -0.21 20.10 3.42
CA PRO A 120 -1.12 21.13 2.93
C PRO A 120 -0.79 21.60 1.50
N ALA A 121 0.50 21.76 1.19
CA ALA A 121 0.95 22.17 -0.13
C ALA A 121 0.68 21.10 -1.20
N GLN A 122 0.84 19.82 -0.84
CA GLN A 122 0.50 18.71 -1.74
C GLN A 122 -1.01 18.59 -1.94
N THR A 123 -1.81 18.76 -0.90
CA THR A 123 -3.28 18.70 -1.00
C THR A 123 -3.80 19.75 -1.98
N THR A 124 -3.38 21.01 -1.82
CA THR A 124 -3.77 22.10 -2.73
C THR A 124 -3.31 21.84 -4.17
N TYR A 125 -2.13 21.23 -4.34
CA TYR A 125 -1.64 20.87 -5.67
C TYR A 125 -2.52 19.80 -6.35
N TYR A 126 -2.82 18.69 -5.68
CA TYR A 126 -3.60 17.59 -6.28
C TYR A 126 -5.07 17.92 -6.49
N ILE A 127 -5.63 18.86 -5.71
CA ILE A 127 -7.02 19.31 -5.86
C ILE A 127 -7.15 20.38 -6.96
N HIS A 128 -6.18 21.31 -7.07
CA HIS A 128 -6.37 22.50 -7.90
C HIS A 128 -5.13 22.86 -8.76
N GLY A 129 -3.93 22.66 -8.26
CA GLY A 129 -2.68 23.01 -8.96
C GLY A 129 -2.38 22.16 -10.20
N HIS A 130 -2.75 20.87 -10.18
CA HIS A 130 -2.52 19.95 -11.30
C HIS A 130 -3.28 20.38 -12.56
N PHE A 131 -4.56 20.72 -12.42
CA PHE A 131 -5.42 21.18 -13.53
C PHE A 131 -4.96 22.52 -14.13
N ARG A 132 -4.12 23.29 -13.44
CA ARG A 132 -3.53 24.54 -13.93
C ARG A 132 -2.13 24.37 -14.52
N GLY A 133 -1.66 23.14 -14.72
CA GLY A 133 -0.32 22.87 -15.24
C GLY A 133 0.81 23.21 -14.26
N GLY A 134 0.51 23.31 -12.95
CA GLY A 134 1.53 23.56 -11.95
C GLY A 134 2.57 22.43 -11.89
N ALA A 135 3.82 22.77 -11.57
CA ALA A 135 4.87 21.77 -11.36
C ALA A 135 4.57 20.94 -10.10
N ASN A 136 4.68 19.61 -10.19
CA ASN A 136 4.46 18.72 -9.05
C ASN A 136 5.51 19.02 -7.96
N PRO A 137 5.09 19.39 -6.74
CA PRO A 137 6.01 19.67 -5.65
C PRO A 137 6.79 18.44 -5.18
N PHE A 138 6.40 17.23 -5.61
CA PHE A 138 7.08 15.98 -5.33
C PHE A 138 7.68 15.37 -6.61
N LYS A 139 8.99 15.07 -6.59
CA LYS A 139 9.67 14.30 -7.63
C LYS A 139 9.96 12.90 -7.08
N ALA A 140 9.36 11.88 -7.70
CA ALA A 140 9.61 10.49 -7.34
C ALA A 140 11.09 10.14 -7.61
N SER A 141 11.73 9.46 -6.66
CA SER A 141 13.08 8.90 -6.81
C SER A 141 13.10 7.48 -6.25
N PRO A 142 14.10 6.64 -6.59
CA PRO A 142 14.22 5.29 -6.04
C PRO A 142 14.25 5.26 -4.50
N SER A 143 14.68 6.34 -3.85
CA SER A 143 14.73 6.50 -2.39
C SER A 143 13.48 7.14 -1.78
N SER A 144 12.64 7.81 -2.58
CA SER A 144 11.39 8.45 -2.13
C SER A 144 10.32 8.27 -3.20
N ARG A 145 9.62 7.13 -3.13
CA ARG A 145 8.63 6.70 -4.13
C ARG A 145 7.25 7.29 -3.94
N PHE A 146 6.91 7.72 -2.73
CA PHE A 146 5.56 8.20 -2.39
C PHE A 146 5.60 9.62 -1.84
N ASN A 147 4.63 10.42 -2.25
CA ASN A 147 4.41 11.75 -1.67
C ASN A 147 3.90 11.61 -0.21
N ALA A 148 3.89 12.71 0.55
CA ALA A 148 3.56 12.65 1.98
C ALA A 148 2.10 12.25 2.24
N LEU A 149 1.17 12.67 1.37
CA LEU A 149 -0.24 12.28 1.43
C LEU A 149 -0.44 10.80 1.16
N GLN A 150 0.25 10.26 0.16
CA GLN A 150 0.26 8.85 -0.17
C GLN A 150 0.80 8.04 0.99
N LYS A 151 1.97 8.40 1.54
CA LYS A 151 2.53 7.73 2.73
C LYS A 151 1.55 7.71 3.90
N LEU A 152 0.92 8.86 4.21
CA LEU A 152 -0.08 8.95 5.27
C LEU A 152 -1.29 8.04 5.01
N ALA A 153 -1.84 8.10 3.80
CA ALA A 153 -2.98 7.26 3.41
C ALA A 153 -2.63 5.77 3.47
N TYR A 154 -1.49 5.35 2.93
CA TYR A 154 -1.02 3.96 2.97
C TYR A 154 -0.80 3.50 4.41
N SER A 155 -0.16 4.30 5.26
CA SER A 155 0.06 3.93 6.67
C SER A 155 -1.25 3.84 7.44
N PHE A 156 -2.18 4.78 7.25
CA PHE A 156 -3.49 4.72 7.88
C PHE A 156 -4.29 3.47 7.44
N ILE A 157 -4.32 3.21 6.13
CA ILE A 157 -5.04 2.03 5.61
C ILE A 157 -4.41 0.75 6.13
N MET A 158 -3.08 0.60 6.06
CA MET A 158 -2.42 -0.66 6.42
C MET A 158 -2.39 -0.94 7.92
N PHE A 159 -2.27 0.08 8.78
CA PHE A 159 -2.10 -0.13 10.23
C PHE A 159 -3.34 0.11 11.06
N ILE A 160 -4.36 0.80 10.52
CA ILE A 160 -5.59 1.12 11.25
C ILE A 160 -6.79 0.52 10.54
N ALA A 161 -7.07 0.93 9.30
CA ALA A 161 -8.30 0.50 8.62
C ALA A 161 -8.30 -1.01 8.29
N MET A 162 -7.21 -1.55 7.77
CA MET A 162 -7.06 -2.97 7.39
C MET A 162 -7.24 -3.90 8.60
N PRO A 163 -6.52 -3.74 9.73
CA PRO A 163 -6.77 -4.56 10.92
C PRO A 163 -8.20 -4.42 11.43
N LEU A 164 -8.77 -3.22 11.40
CA LEU A 164 -10.11 -2.97 11.92
C LEU A 164 -11.20 -3.62 11.06
N ILE A 165 -11.14 -3.52 9.74
CA ILE A 165 -12.12 -4.17 8.84
C ILE A 165 -12.02 -5.69 8.93
N ILE A 166 -10.79 -6.23 9.04
CA ILE A 166 -10.58 -7.68 9.20
C ILE A 166 -11.15 -8.15 10.54
N ALA A 167 -10.82 -7.48 11.65
CA ALA A 167 -11.29 -7.87 12.97
C ALA A 167 -12.82 -7.84 13.05
N THR A 168 -13.43 -6.74 12.61
CA THR A 168 -14.89 -6.61 12.61
C THR A 168 -15.57 -7.61 11.66
N GLY A 169 -14.97 -7.89 10.50
CA GLY A 169 -15.47 -8.89 9.54
C GLY A 169 -15.39 -10.32 10.06
N ILE A 170 -14.33 -10.68 10.78
CA ILE A 170 -14.20 -11.99 11.44
C ILE A 170 -15.28 -12.16 12.51
N VAL A 171 -15.51 -11.13 13.34
CA VAL A 171 -16.59 -11.17 14.35
C VAL A 171 -17.96 -11.28 13.66
N PHE A 172 -18.20 -10.54 12.59
CA PHE A 172 -19.44 -10.60 11.83
C PHE A 172 -19.70 -11.95 11.17
N GLY A 173 -18.66 -12.57 10.60
CA GLY A 173 -18.78 -13.87 9.95
C GLY A 173 -19.04 -15.02 10.94
N ASN A 174 -18.82 -14.80 12.24
CA ASN A 174 -18.85 -15.81 13.30
C ASN A 174 -19.63 -15.33 14.54
N ILE A 175 -20.79 -14.67 14.35
CA ILE A 175 -21.55 -14.04 15.44
C ILE A 175 -21.82 -14.99 16.62
N MET A 176 -22.12 -16.26 16.35
CA MET A 176 -22.41 -17.24 17.40
C MET A 176 -21.19 -17.50 18.29
N ASP A 177 -20.00 -17.56 17.71
CA ASP A 177 -18.74 -17.80 18.44
C ASP A 177 -18.34 -16.57 19.26
N PHE A 178 -18.66 -15.37 18.78
CA PHE A 178 -18.30 -14.09 19.42
C PHE A 178 -19.45 -13.40 20.14
N TYR A 179 -20.55 -14.11 20.43
CA TYR A 179 -21.76 -13.50 21.01
C TYR A 179 -21.48 -12.71 22.29
N ALA A 180 -20.71 -13.28 23.23
CA ALA A 180 -20.36 -12.62 24.49
C ALA A 180 -19.58 -11.30 24.28
N LEU A 181 -18.63 -11.29 23.34
CA LEU A 181 -17.87 -10.09 22.97
C LEU A 181 -18.80 -9.03 22.37
N ILE A 182 -19.64 -9.43 21.42
CA ILE A 182 -20.60 -8.55 20.76
C ILE A 182 -21.55 -7.90 21.79
N SER A 183 -22.11 -8.69 22.69
CA SER A 183 -22.98 -8.18 23.76
C SER A 183 -22.26 -7.18 24.67
N ALA A 184 -20.99 -7.44 25.01
CA ALA A 184 -20.19 -6.54 25.86
C ALA A 184 -19.81 -5.22 25.17
N THR A 185 -19.63 -5.21 23.84
CA THR A 185 -19.20 -4.03 23.08
C THR A 185 -20.34 -3.14 22.58
N GLY A 186 -21.58 -3.39 23.00
CA GLY A 186 -22.76 -2.61 22.60
C GLY A 186 -23.64 -3.25 21.52
N GLY A 187 -23.45 -4.54 21.26
CA GLY A 187 -24.30 -5.35 20.39
C GLY A 187 -23.93 -5.31 18.91
N ILE A 188 -24.68 -6.06 18.10
CA ILE A 188 -24.46 -6.22 16.65
C ILE A 188 -24.50 -4.88 15.92
N ARG A 189 -25.33 -3.93 16.38
CA ARG A 189 -25.46 -2.61 15.74
C ARG A 189 -24.18 -1.78 15.81
N VAL A 190 -23.44 -1.84 16.91
CA VAL A 190 -22.16 -1.13 17.03
C VAL A 190 -21.13 -1.76 16.09
N LEU A 191 -21.10 -3.09 16.02
CA LEU A 191 -20.24 -3.82 15.09
C LEU A 191 -20.57 -3.46 13.62
N ASP A 192 -21.85 -3.41 13.24
CA ASP A 192 -22.33 -2.98 11.91
C ASP A 192 -21.80 -1.60 11.53
N ILE A 193 -22.02 -0.63 12.42
CA ILE A 193 -21.63 0.75 12.18
C ILE A 193 -20.12 0.85 11.95
N ILE A 194 -19.31 0.18 12.79
CA ILE A 194 -17.85 0.23 12.65
C ILE A 194 -17.44 -0.44 11.33
N HIS A 195 -17.92 -1.64 11.04
CA HIS A 195 -17.54 -2.38 9.83
C HIS A 195 -17.89 -1.59 8.56
N VAL A 196 -19.10 -1.03 8.51
CA VAL A 196 -19.59 -0.29 7.33
C VAL A 196 -18.89 1.05 7.16
N ILE A 197 -18.63 1.80 8.25
CA ILE A 197 -17.86 3.05 8.15
C ILE A 197 -16.45 2.77 7.61
N VAL A 198 -15.80 1.71 8.11
CA VAL A 198 -14.48 1.33 7.60
C VAL A 198 -14.58 0.86 6.14
N GLY A 199 -15.65 0.14 5.77
CA GLY A 199 -15.95 -0.19 4.37
C GLY A 199 -16.01 1.04 3.47
N TYR A 200 -16.71 2.11 3.88
CA TYR A 200 -16.74 3.37 3.14
C TYR A 200 -15.37 4.05 3.04
N ILE A 201 -14.54 3.98 4.08
CA ILE A 201 -13.15 4.44 4.02
C ILE A 201 -12.38 3.69 2.93
N PHE A 202 -12.55 2.37 2.80
CA PHE A 202 -11.93 1.59 1.73
C PHE A 202 -12.43 1.96 0.34
N VAL A 203 -13.72 2.21 0.18
CA VAL A 203 -14.30 2.69 -1.10
C VAL A 203 -13.69 4.04 -1.48
N LEU A 204 -13.65 5.00 -0.54
CA LEU A 204 -13.03 6.30 -0.77
C LEU A 204 -11.55 6.17 -1.11
N TYR A 205 -10.82 5.33 -0.37
CA TYR A 205 -9.42 5.05 -0.64
C TYR A 205 -9.21 4.46 -2.03
N LEU A 206 -10.06 3.51 -2.46
CA LEU A 206 -9.98 2.93 -3.81
C LEU A 206 -10.18 4.00 -4.89
N ILE A 207 -11.17 4.88 -4.74
CA ILE A 207 -11.42 5.98 -5.69
C ILE A 207 -10.18 6.88 -5.79
N VAL A 208 -9.64 7.32 -4.64
CA VAL A 208 -8.44 8.17 -4.60
C VAL A 208 -7.22 7.43 -5.14
N HIS A 209 -7.06 6.15 -4.83
CA HIS A 209 -5.95 5.31 -5.29
C HIS A 209 -5.96 5.19 -6.82
N LEU A 210 -7.11 4.88 -7.42
CA LEU A 210 -7.28 4.82 -8.86
C LEU A 210 -7.06 6.18 -9.52
N TYR A 211 -7.58 7.27 -8.94
CA TYR A 211 -7.31 8.62 -9.42
C TYR A 211 -5.81 8.92 -9.43
N MET A 212 -5.10 8.67 -8.33
CA MET A 212 -3.66 8.90 -8.25
C MET A 212 -2.87 8.02 -9.22
N ALA A 213 -3.33 6.79 -9.51
CA ALA A 213 -2.72 5.94 -10.52
C ALA A 213 -2.81 6.53 -11.93
N THR A 214 -3.81 7.39 -12.20
CA THR A 214 -3.94 8.08 -13.49
C THR A 214 -3.08 9.34 -13.66
N LEU A 215 -2.43 9.83 -12.59
CA LEU A 215 -1.65 11.07 -12.60
C LEU A 215 -0.19 10.90 -13.08
N GLY A 216 0.11 9.83 -13.81
CA GLY A 216 1.42 9.59 -14.41
C GLY A 216 1.71 10.49 -15.62
N LYS A 217 2.88 10.30 -16.26
CA LYS A 217 3.20 10.95 -17.55
C LYS A 217 2.08 10.71 -18.58
N HIS A 218 1.55 9.49 -18.59
CA HIS A 218 0.31 9.12 -19.25
C HIS A 218 -0.64 8.50 -18.22
N VAL A 219 -1.95 8.54 -18.52
CA VAL A 219 -3.04 8.00 -17.68
C VAL A 219 -2.81 6.55 -17.24
N PHE A 220 -2.09 5.77 -18.05
CA PHE A 220 -1.82 4.36 -17.76
C PHE A 220 -0.37 4.08 -17.35
N SER A 221 0.49 5.08 -17.17
CA SER A 221 1.91 4.85 -16.88
C SER A 221 2.12 4.06 -15.57
N HIS A 222 1.42 4.43 -14.49
CA HIS A 222 1.56 3.71 -13.21
C HIS A 222 0.90 2.34 -13.25
N THR A 223 -0.27 2.20 -13.89
CA THR A 223 -0.93 0.91 -14.09
C THR A 223 -0.05 -0.04 -14.92
N LYS A 224 0.55 0.47 -15.99
CA LYS A 224 1.49 -0.28 -16.83
C LYS A 224 2.71 -0.70 -16.02
N ALA A 225 3.28 0.19 -15.20
CA ALA A 225 4.40 -0.16 -14.31
C ALA A 225 4.04 -1.26 -13.30
N MET A 226 2.80 -1.29 -12.79
CA MET A 226 2.33 -2.37 -11.91
C MET A 226 2.06 -3.69 -12.64
N ILE A 227 1.87 -3.67 -13.96
CA ILE A 227 1.75 -4.88 -14.78
C ILE A 227 3.13 -5.36 -15.23
N THR A 228 3.97 -4.47 -15.75
CA THR A 228 5.26 -4.80 -16.40
C THR A 228 6.44 -4.84 -15.44
N GLY A 229 6.37 -4.15 -14.30
CA GLY A 229 7.44 -4.01 -13.32
C GLY A 229 8.41 -2.86 -13.58
N ARG A 230 8.25 -2.13 -14.70
CA ARG A 230 9.16 -1.08 -15.17
C ARG A 230 8.44 0.27 -15.32
N GLU A 231 9.06 1.36 -14.87
CA GLU A 231 8.63 2.73 -15.19
C GLU A 231 9.31 3.24 -16.47
N GLU A 232 8.60 4.05 -17.25
CA GLU A 232 9.06 4.68 -18.52
C GLU A 232 9.76 6.03 -18.31
#